data_AF-A0A848V8P8-F1
#
_entry.id   AF-A0A848V8P8-F1
#
_cell.length_a   1.000
_cell.length_b   1.000
_cell.length_c   1.000
_cell.angle_alpha   90.00
_cell.angle_beta   90.00
_cell.angle_gamma   90.00
#
_symmetry.space_group_name_H-M   'P 1'
#
loop_
_entity.id
_entity.type
_entity.pdbx_description
1 polymer ?
#
loop_
_entity_poly.entity_id
_entity_poly.type
_entity_poly.pdbx_seq_one_letter_code
_entity_poly.pdbx_strand_id
1 'polypeptide(L)'
;MRDGEIVQIGTPIELFERPQHTFVGHFIGSPGMNILPASVTDEHVTFESQAVAVEGPITAGSGRTEIGVRPEFVSLSTTGVPARVRKVSDVGRHAVVEAMVGNTVVKAVVDETNVEQGAEIHLAFRADQTRVYRDGWIATEAAK
;
A
#
# COMPACT_ATOMS: atom_id res chain seq x y z
N MET A 1 -9.69 -10.76 14.28
CA MET A 1 -9.04 -11.51 15.38
C MET A 1 -7.76 -12.08 14.83
N ARG A 2 -6.65 -11.96 15.55
CA ARG A 2 -5.37 -12.59 15.20
C ARG A 2 -4.90 -13.33 16.44
N ASP A 3 -4.56 -14.61 16.29
CA ASP A 3 -4.07 -15.44 17.40
C ASP A 3 -4.99 -15.48 18.64
N GLY A 4 -6.30 -15.32 18.43
CA GLY A 4 -7.29 -15.31 19.51
C GLY A 4 -7.56 -13.94 20.13
N GLU A 5 -6.91 -12.86 19.65
CA GLU A 5 -7.06 -11.52 20.20
C GLU A 5 -7.78 -10.57 19.24
N ILE A 6 -8.58 -9.66 19.80
CA ILE A 6 -9.23 -8.58 19.03
C ILE A 6 -8.18 -7.52 18.73
N VAL A 7 -7.87 -7.34 17.45
CA VAL A 7 -6.84 -6.40 16.97
C VAL A 7 -7.39 -4.98 16.86
N GLN A 8 -8.61 -4.82 16.35
CA GLN A 8 -9.28 -3.53 16.19
C GLN A 8 -10.80 -3.73 16.20
N ILE A 9 -11.53 -2.78 16.78
CA ILE A 9 -12.99 -2.69 16.74
C ILE A 9 -13.35 -1.36 16.08
N GLY A 10 -14.32 -1.37 15.17
CA GLY A 10 -14.80 -0.19 14.46
C GLY A 10 -15.89 -0.58 13.46
N THR A 11 -16.47 0.42 12.80
CA THR A 11 -17.39 0.22 11.68
C THR A 11 -16.65 -0.37 10.47
N PRO A 12 -17.35 -1.06 9.53
CA PRO A 12 -16.71 -1.58 8.33
C PRO A 12 -15.94 -0.52 7.53
N ILE A 13 -16.44 0.72 7.50
CA ILE A 13 -15.81 1.84 6.83
C ILE A 13 -14.52 2.24 7.55
N GLU A 14 -14.53 2.39 8.88
CA GLU A 14 -13.30 2.75 9.64
C GLU A 14 -12.21 1.68 9.52
N LEU A 15 -12.60 0.40 9.59
CA LEU A 15 -11.67 -0.73 9.41
C LEU A 15 -11.12 -0.78 7.98
N PHE A 16 -11.87 -0.27 7.00
CA PHE A 16 -11.45 -0.21 5.60
C PHE A 16 -10.58 1.03 5.34
N GLU A 17 -11.07 2.23 5.61
CA GLU A 17 -10.44 3.49 5.21
C GLU A 17 -9.13 3.75 5.97
N ARG A 18 -9.10 3.50 7.28
CA ARG A 18 -7.94 3.77 8.13
C ARG A 18 -7.72 2.65 9.15
N PRO A 19 -7.32 1.43 8.69
CA PRO A 19 -6.98 0.35 9.60
C PRO A 19 -5.82 0.78 10.52
N GLN A 20 -5.99 0.59 11.83
CA GLN A 20 -4.93 0.89 12.81
C GLN A 20 -3.83 -0.16 12.80
N HIS A 21 -4.09 -1.34 12.24
CA HIS A 21 -3.15 -2.43 12.19
C HIS A 21 -3.08 -3.08 10.79
N THR A 22 -1.88 -3.42 10.32
CA THR A 22 -1.65 -3.98 8.97
C THR A 22 -2.45 -5.26 8.71
N PHE A 23 -2.56 -6.15 9.71
CA PHE A 23 -3.45 -7.32 9.66
C PHE A 23 -4.89 -6.95 9.28
N VAL A 24 -5.47 -5.90 9.87
CA VAL A 24 -6.84 -5.47 9.55
C VAL A 24 -6.91 -4.99 8.10
N GLY A 25 -5.97 -4.14 7.68
CA GLY A 25 -5.93 -3.66 6.30
C GLY A 25 -5.68 -4.76 5.26
N HIS A 26 -4.93 -5.80 5.61
CA HIS A 26 -4.71 -6.96 4.75
C HIS A 26 -5.97 -7.81 4.59
N PHE A 27 -6.74 -8.02 5.67
CA PHE A 27 -7.92 -8.89 5.67
C PHE A 27 -9.21 -8.20 5.23
N ILE A 28 -9.33 -6.88 5.38
CA ILE A 28 -10.52 -6.12 5.02
C ILE A 28 -10.34 -5.48 3.63
N GLY A 29 -11.02 -6.07 2.64
CA GLY A 29 -10.97 -5.70 1.22
C GLY A 29 -10.45 -6.84 0.34
N SER A 30 -10.81 -6.85 -0.94
CA SER A 30 -10.33 -7.84 -1.92
C SER A 30 -10.00 -7.15 -3.25
N PRO A 31 -8.72 -7.06 -3.67
CA PRO A 31 -7.54 -7.55 -2.95
C PRO A 31 -7.28 -6.79 -1.64
N GLY A 32 -6.63 -7.45 -0.67
CA GLY A 32 -6.20 -6.82 0.58
C GLY A 32 -5.17 -5.70 0.36
N MET A 33 -4.99 -4.85 1.38
CA MET A 33 -4.02 -3.74 1.35
C MET A 33 -2.60 -4.23 1.04
N ASN A 34 -1.88 -3.47 0.21
CA ASN A 34 -0.44 -3.67 0.04
C ASN A 34 0.27 -3.25 1.32
N ILE A 35 1.06 -4.15 1.91
CA ILE A 35 1.94 -3.86 3.04
C ILE A 35 3.37 -4.04 2.52
N LEU A 36 4.11 -2.93 2.41
CA LEU A 36 5.41 -2.89 1.73
C LEU A 36 6.50 -2.47 2.72
N PRO A 37 7.67 -3.12 2.72
CA PRO A 37 8.80 -2.69 3.54
C PRO A 37 9.18 -1.24 3.22
N ALA A 38 9.49 -0.44 4.23
CA ALA A 38 9.89 0.95 4.04
C ALA A 38 10.98 1.39 5.01
N SER A 39 11.71 2.42 4.63
CA SER A 39 12.65 3.13 5.52
C SER A 39 12.20 4.57 5.70
N VAL A 40 12.38 5.11 6.90
CA VAL A 40 12.04 6.50 7.24
C VAL A 40 13.29 7.18 7.80
N THR A 41 13.71 8.26 7.16
CA THR A 41 14.83 9.11 7.59
C THR A 41 14.41 10.57 7.47
N ASP A 42 14.48 11.35 8.56
CA ASP A 42 14.09 12.78 8.57
C ASP A 42 12.72 13.03 7.91
N GLU A 43 11.71 12.25 8.28
CA GLU A 43 10.34 12.27 7.70
C GLU A 43 10.23 11.86 6.22
N HIS A 44 11.34 11.50 5.57
CA HIS A 44 11.34 10.99 4.21
C HIS A 44 11.13 9.48 4.22
N VAL A 45 10.05 9.03 3.58
CA VAL A 45 9.72 7.61 3.44
C VAL A 45 10.26 7.10 2.11
N THR A 46 10.92 5.95 2.14
CA THR A 46 11.42 5.27 0.95
C THR A 46 10.99 3.82 0.90
N PHE A 47 10.69 3.33 -0.30
CA PHE A 47 10.43 1.92 -0.63
C PHE A 47 11.32 1.55 -1.82
N GLU A 48 12.16 0.51 -1.68
CA GLU A 48 13.10 0.09 -2.73
C GLU A 48 13.94 1.27 -3.28
N SER A 49 14.43 2.11 -2.36
CA SER A 49 15.20 3.34 -2.62
C SER A 49 14.45 4.45 -3.38
N GLN A 50 13.14 4.31 -3.60
CA GLN A 50 12.30 5.33 -4.19
C GLN A 50 11.57 6.12 -3.11
N ALA A 51 11.53 7.45 -3.26
CA ALA A 51 10.74 8.30 -2.38
C ALA A 51 9.25 8.02 -2.55
N VAL A 52 8.54 7.89 -1.43
CA VAL A 52 7.09 7.69 -1.39
C VAL A 52 6.47 8.77 -0.53
N ALA A 53 5.52 9.52 -1.09
CA ALA A 53 4.72 10.46 -0.33
C ALA A 53 3.69 9.71 0.54
N VAL A 54 3.55 10.13 1.79
CA VAL A 54 2.62 9.54 2.75
C VAL A 54 1.71 10.60 3.36
N GLU A 55 0.64 10.14 3.98
CA GLU A 55 -0.33 10.99 4.65
C GLU A 55 0.22 11.51 5.97
N GLY A 56 0.18 12.84 6.14
CA GLY A 56 0.36 13.49 7.42
C GLY A 56 1.74 13.33 8.06
N PRO A 57 1.92 13.89 9.27
CA PRO A 57 3.13 13.71 10.06
C PRO A 57 3.35 12.24 10.43
N ILE A 58 4.61 11.82 10.46
CA ILE A 58 5.02 10.48 10.89
C ILE A 58 5.41 10.58 12.37
N THR A 59 4.72 9.85 13.24
CA THR A 59 5.10 9.74 14.65
C THR A 59 6.52 9.18 14.74
N ALA A 60 7.38 9.65 15.64
CA ALA A 60 8.72 9.06 15.82
C ALA A 60 8.66 7.67 16.46
N GLY A 61 9.61 6.79 16.15
CA GLY A 61 9.68 5.45 16.74
C GLY A 61 10.69 4.54 16.06
N SER A 62 11.07 3.47 16.74
CA SER A 62 11.86 2.36 16.20
C SER A 62 10.96 1.17 15.84
N GLY A 63 11.52 0.16 15.18
CA GLY A 63 10.80 -1.06 14.82
C GLY A 63 10.74 -1.30 13.32
N ARG A 64 10.10 -2.40 12.92
CA ARG A 64 9.92 -2.73 11.50
C ARG A 64 8.97 -1.71 10.88
N THR A 65 9.46 -0.99 9.88
CA THR A 65 8.70 0.07 9.22
C THR A 65 8.15 -0.43 7.88
N GLU A 66 6.87 -0.17 7.66
CA GLU A 66 6.12 -0.61 6.50
C GLU A 66 5.25 0.55 6.00
N ILE A 67 4.94 0.61 4.70
CA ILE A 67 3.86 1.44 4.17
C ILE A 67 2.65 0.57 3.83
N GLY A 68 1.46 1.08 4.13
CA GLY A 68 0.19 0.48 3.76
C GLY A 68 -0.53 1.36 2.75
N VAL A 69 -0.91 0.78 1.60
CA VAL A 69 -1.71 1.46 0.57
C VAL A 69 -2.65 0.46 -0.09
N ARG A 70 -3.92 0.84 -0.27
CA ARG A 70 -4.90 -0.04 -0.91
C ARG A 70 -4.66 -0.12 -2.42
N PRO A 71 -4.92 -1.28 -3.06
CA PRO A 71 -4.71 -1.43 -4.50
C PRO A 71 -5.43 -0.38 -5.36
N GLU A 72 -6.62 0.08 -4.97
CA GLU A 72 -7.37 1.13 -5.67
C GLU A 72 -6.74 2.54 -5.57
N PHE A 73 -5.75 2.71 -4.69
CA PHE A 73 -4.98 3.94 -4.53
C PHE A 73 -3.55 3.82 -5.11
N VAL A 74 -3.31 2.75 -5.87
CA VAL A 74 -2.09 2.56 -6.66
C VAL A 74 -2.46 2.68 -8.13
N SER A 75 -1.83 3.63 -8.84
CA SER A 75 -2.05 3.82 -10.28
C SER A 75 -0.79 3.50 -11.09
N LEU A 76 -1.01 3.12 -12.35
CA LEU A 76 0.07 3.02 -13.33
C LEU A 76 0.41 4.43 -13.83
N SER A 77 1.70 4.74 -13.89
CA SER A 77 2.22 6.07 -14.19
C SER A 77 3.50 5.98 -15.05
N THR A 78 3.95 7.12 -15.54
CA THR A 78 5.26 7.30 -16.19
C THR A 78 6.36 7.69 -15.19
N THR A 79 5.98 8.04 -13.96
CA THR A 79 6.87 8.42 -12.84
C THR A 79 6.44 7.72 -11.55
N GLY A 80 7.35 7.64 -10.58
CA GLY A 80 7.09 6.99 -9.29
C GLY A 80 8.00 5.77 -9.10
N VAL A 81 7.47 4.70 -8.53
CA VAL A 81 8.23 3.49 -8.21
C VAL A 81 8.33 2.59 -9.44
N PRO A 82 9.53 2.33 -10.00
CA PRO A 82 9.66 1.47 -11.17
C PRO A 82 9.30 0.04 -10.81
N ALA A 83 8.54 -0.61 -11.68
CA ALA A 83 8.04 -1.97 -11.47
C ALA A 83 7.98 -2.74 -12.78
N ARG A 84 7.97 -4.06 -12.68
CA ARG A 84 7.75 -4.96 -13.82
C ARG A 84 6.47 -5.75 -13.64
N VAL A 85 5.57 -5.70 -14.62
CA VAL A 85 4.30 -6.43 -14.55
C VAL A 85 4.55 -7.93 -14.51
N ARG A 86 4.05 -8.58 -13.47
CA ARG A 86 4.11 -10.03 -13.28
C ARG A 86 2.85 -10.72 -13.80
N LYS A 87 1.69 -10.10 -13.57
CA LYS A 87 0.40 -10.67 -13.94
C LYS A 87 -0.63 -9.55 -14.08
N VAL A 88 -1.52 -9.69 -15.06
CA VAL A 88 -2.74 -8.89 -15.17
C VAL A 88 -3.91 -9.85 -15.10
N SER A 89 -4.87 -9.56 -14.21
CA SER A 89 -6.09 -10.36 -14.05
C SER A 89 -7.30 -9.47 -14.33
N ASP A 90 -8.05 -9.79 -15.38
CA ASP A 90 -9.34 -9.15 -15.65
C ASP A 90 -10.37 -9.67 -14.63
N VAL A 91 -11.03 -8.73 -13.93
CA VAL A 91 -12.07 -9.02 -12.95
C VAL A 91 -13.37 -8.27 -13.29
N GLY A 92 -13.63 -8.06 -14.58
CA GLY A 92 -14.85 -7.48 -15.12
C GLY A 92 -14.65 -6.03 -15.57
N ARG A 93 -15.05 -5.08 -14.72
CA ARG A 93 -14.89 -3.62 -15.00
C ARG A 93 -13.54 -3.06 -14.57
N HIS A 94 -12.71 -3.90 -13.96
CA HIS A 94 -11.40 -3.52 -13.47
C HIS A 94 -10.42 -4.63 -13.84
N ALA A 95 -9.15 -4.27 -13.90
CA ALA A 95 -8.03 -5.19 -13.92
C ALA A 95 -7.24 -5.08 -12.61
N VAL A 96 -6.80 -6.23 -12.10
CA VAL A 96 -5.80 -6.29 -11.03
C VAL A 96 -4.44 -6.51 -11.68
N VAL A 97 -3.58 -5.50 -11.58
CA VAL A 97 -2.19 -5.57 -12.01
C VAL A 97 -1.33 -5.94 -10.82
N GLU A 98 -0.63 -7.06 -10.92
CA GLU A 98 0.43 -7.45 -9.98
C GLU A 98 1.78 -7.11 -10.61
N ALA A 99 2.55 -6.23 -9.98
CA ALA A 99 3.86 -5.80 -10.45
C ALA A 99 4.95 -6.07 -9.40
N MET A 100 6.14 -6.44 -9.88
CA MET A 100 7.32 -6.65 -9.05
C MET A 100 8.08 -5.33 -8.90
N VAL A 101 8.32 -4.90 -7.67
CA VAL A 101 9.28 -3.86 -7.30
C VAL A 101 10.37 -4.53 -6.47
N GLY A 102 11.58 -4.63 -7.01
CA GLY A 102 12.61 -5.49 -6.42
C GLY A 102 12.09 -6.92 -6.26
N ASN A 103 11.99 -7.39 -5.01
CA ASN A 103 11.45 -8.71 -4.68
C ASN A 103 10.00 -8.68 -4.14
N THR A 104 9.37 -7.50 -4.11
CA THR A 104 8.05 -7.28 -3.52
C THR A 104 6.98 -7.22 -4.60
N VAL A 105 5.85 -7.92 -4.39
CA VAL A 105 4.67 -7.80 -5.27
C VAL A 105 3.80 -6.63 -4.78
N VAL A 106 3.50 -5.70 -5.69
CA VAL A 106 2.55 -4.61 -5.48
C VAL A 106 1.32 -4.84 -6.36
N LYS A 107 0.14 -4.67 -5.79
CA LYS A 107 -1.15 -4.79 -6.49
C LYS A 107 -1.73 -3.41 -6.76
N ALA A 108 -2.18 -3.19 -7.99
CA ALA A 108 -2.96 -2.04 -8.41
C ALA A 108 -4.30 -2.49 -8.97
N VAL A 109 -5.38 -1.82 -8.60
CA VAL A 109 -6.71 -1.99 -9.22
C VAL A 109 -6.93 -0.79 -10.14
N VAL A 110 -7.15 -1.06 -11.42
CA VAL A 110 -7.37 -0.04 -12.44
C VAL A 110 -8.61 -0.38 -13.26
N ASP A 111 -9.32 0.63 -13.78
CA ASP A 111 -10.53 0.42 -14.58
C ASP A 111 -10.22 -0.37 -15.86
N GLU A 112 -9.27 0.13 -16.65
CA GLU A 112 -8.80 -0.53 -17.88
C GLU A 112 -7.28 -0.39 -18.00
N THR A 113 -6.64 -1.37 -18.63
CA THR A 113 -5.20 -1.31 -18.90
C THR A 113 -4.85 -2.11 -20.15
N ASN A 114 -3.92 -1.57 -20.95
CA ASN A 114 -3.33 -2.25 -22.12
C ASN A 114 -1.94 -2.80 -21.80
N VAL A 115 -1.55 -2.83 -20.53
CA VAL A 115 -0.24 -3.30 -20.11
C VAL A 115 -0.22 -4.83 -20.07
N GLU A 116 0.82 -5.41 -20.66
CA GLU A 116 0.99 -6.86 -20.73
C GLU A 116 1.97 -7.37 -19.65
N GLN A 117 1.91 -8.67 -19.38
CA GLN A 117 2.90 -9.33 -18.54
C GLN A 117 4.32 -9.09 -19.07
N GLY A 118 5.22 -8.73 -18.17
CA GLY A 118 6.62 -8.47 -18.47
C GLY A 118 6.95 -7.01 -18.79
N ALA A 119 5.94 -6.16 -19.00
CA ALA A 119 6.12 -4.74 -19.27
C ALA A 119 6.77 -3.99 -18.09
N GLU A 120 7.60 -3.00 -18.41
CA GLU A 120 8.17 -2.06 -17.45
C GLU A 120 7.21 -0.87 -17.29
N ILE A 121 6.88 -0.55 -16.04
CA ILE A 121 5.94 0.50 -15.67
C ILE A 121 6.47 1.29 -14.47
N HIS A 122 5.81 2.39 -14.13
CA HIS A 122 5.95 2.99 -12.80
C HIS A 122 4.62 2.92 -12.05
N LEU A 123 4.71 2.80 -10.73
CA LEU A 123 3.57 2.85 -9.82
C LEU A 123 3.58 4.17 -9.06
N ALA A 124 2.45 4.87 -9.06
CA ALA A 124 2.22 6.03 -8.24
C ALA A 124 1.27 5.65 -7.09
N PHE A 125 1.67 5.99 -5.86
CA PHE A 125 0.87 5.76 -4.67
C PHE A 125 0.19 7.08 -4.27
N ARG A 126 -1.12 7.05 -4.03
CA ARG A 126 -1.87 8.24 -3.61
C ARG A 126 -1.42 8.64 -2.20
N ALA A 127 -0.83 9.83 -2.06
CA ALA A 127 -0.18 10.26 -0.83
C ALA A 127 -1.14 10.28 0.37
N ASP A 128 -2.36 10.83 0.18
CA ASP A 128 -3.41 10.91 1.22
C ASP A 128 -3.98 9.55 1.64
N GLN A 129 -3.63 8.47 0.94
CA GLN A 129 -4.06 7.11 1.24
C GLN A 129 -2.89 6.15 1.49
N THR A 130 -1.68 6.67 1.54
CA THR A 130 -0.48 5.89 1.86
C THR A 130 -0.05 6.22 3.28
N ARG A 131 0.04 5.21 4.13
CA ARG A 131 0.25 5.39 5.58
C ARG A 131 1.45 4.60 6.05
N VAL A 132 2.18 5.12 7.04
CA VAL A 132 3.30 4.39 7.65
C VAL A 132 2.77 3.53 8.78
N TYR A 133 3.36 2.35 8.94
CA TYR A 133 3.14 1.44 10.05
C TYR A 133 4.47 1.08 10.70
N ARG A 134 4.47 0.91 12.02
CA ARG A 134 5.58 0.36 12.80
C ARG A 134 5.12 -0.84 13.60
N ASP A 135 5.84 -1.96 13.43
CA ASP A 135 5.52 -3.24 14.07
C ASP A 135 4.04 -3.64 13.91
N GLY A 136 3.47 -3.29 12.74
CA GLY A 136 2.08 -3.54 12.39
C GLY A 136 1.09 -2.43 12.76
N TRP A 137 1.44 -1.48 13.63
CA TRP A 137 0.54 -0.39 14.05
C TRP A 137 0.74 0.88 13.25
N ILE A 138 -0.33 1.61 12.96
CA ILE A 138 -0.28 2.88 12.24
C ILE A 138 0.64 3.89 12.96
N ALA A 139 1.48 4.57 12.17
CA ALA A 139 2.49 5.52 12.64
C ALA A 139 2.43 6.86 11.90
N THR A 140 1.36 7.11 11.16
CA THR A 140 1.02 8.43 10.60
C THR A 140 -0.25 9.00 11.22
N GLU A 141 -0.28 10.32 11.35
CA GLU A 141 -1.48 11.06 11.72
C GLU A 141 -2.36 11.33 10.48
N ALA A 142 -3.64 11.65 10.70
CA ALA A 142 -4.50 12.07 9.59
C ALA A 142 -4.06 13.47 9.12
N ALA A 143 -4.11 13.72 7.81
CA ALA A 143 -3.89 15.07 7.30
C ALA A 143 -4.98 16.02 7.86
N LYS A 144 -4.57 17.20 8.34
CA LYS A 144 -5.49 18.25 8.82
C LYS A 144 -6.19 18.95 7.66
#